data_AF-A0A7G2C6B4-F1
#
_entry.id   AF-A0A7G2C6B4-F1
#
_cell.length_a   1.000
_cell.length_b   1.000
_cell.length_c   1.000
_cell.angle_alpha   90.00
_cell.angle_beta   90.00
_cell.angle_gamma   90.00
#
_symmetry.space_group_name_H-M   'P 1'
#
loop_
_entity.id
_entity.type
_entity.pdbx_description
1 polymer ?
#
loop_
_entity_poly.entity_id
_entity_poly.type
_entity_poly.pdbx_seq_one_letter_code
_entity_poly.pdbx_strand_id
1 'polypeptide(L)'
;MTEREVSKVPHSKWVRALIWFNSASLIVCGVASFILQFFREKSKWAPTQFFIAIYWVFFGIISITVELELTIAKRFFGFAYTKFGQGLFFIFAGTLGMSFGVATSPAVLIPFIAGIVSILIGVACITDVALKKGGSRATVDGVV
;
A
#
# COMPACT_ATOMS: atom_id res chain seq x y z
N MET A 1 -0.35 -28.90 -14.63
CA MET A 1 0.27 -28.14 -13.52
C MET A 1 -0.88 -27.46 -12.80
N THR A 2 -1.34 -28.03 -11.70
CA THR A 2 -2.51 -27.57 -10.95
C THR A 2 -2.15 -26.25 -10.25
N GLU A 3 -2.67 -25.12 -10.76
CA GLU A 3 -2.62 -23.84 -10.05
C GLU A 3 -3.35 -24.04 -8.72
N ARG A 4 -2.61 -24.21 -7.62
CA ARG A 4 -3.21 -24.11 -6.30
C ARG A 4 -3.80 -22.70 -6.22
N GLU A 5 -5.11 -22.61 -6.11
CA GLU A 5 -5.76 -21.32 -5.87
C GLU A 5 -5.23 -20.76 -4.56
N VAL A 6 -4.27 -19.84 -4.64
CA VAL A 6 -3.84 -19.02 -3.50
C VAL A 6 -5.03 -18.15 -3.10
N SER A 7 -5.82 -18.62 -2.14
CA SER A 7 -6.93 -17.85 -1.59
C SER A 7 -6.36 -16.76 -0.68
N LYS A 8 -6.93 -15.57 -0.76
CA LYS A 8 -6.50 -14.44 0.07
C LYS A 8 -6.88 -14.71 1.52
N VAL A 9 -5.96 -14.46 2.45
CA VAL A 9 -6.30 -14.55 3.87
C VAL A 9 -7.03 -13.27 4.29
N PRO A 10 -8.30 -13.34 4.73
CA PRO A 10 -9.06 -12.13 5.03
C PRO A 10 -8.48 -11.40 6.25
N HIS A 11 -8.30 -10.09 6.07
CA HIS A 11 -8.02 -9.13 7.15
C HIS A 11 -9.27 -8.89 7.99
N SER A 12 -9.09 -8.34 9.19
CA SER A 12 -10.20 -7.79 9.96
C SER A 12 -10.92 -6.68 9.18
N LYS A 13 -12.23 -6.48 9.42
CA LYS A 13 -13.04 -5.49 8.68
C LYS A 13 -12.43 -4.09 8.72
N TRP A 14 -11.87 -3.71 9.87
CA TRP A 14 -11.17 -2.43 10.07
C TRP A 14 -9.92 -2.30 9.21
N VAL A 15 -9.04 -3.31 9.22
CA VAL A 15 -7.83 -3.30 8.38
C VAL A 15 -8.20 -3.29 6.90
N ARG A 16 -9.26 -4.01 6.51
CA ARG A 16 -9.76 -3.99 5.12
C ARG A 16 -10.23 -2.61 4.70
N ALA A 17 -10.93 -1.87 5.57
CA ALA A 17 -11.31 -0.50 5.30
C ALA A 17 -10.08 0.43 5.14
N LEU A 18 -9.07 0.28 6.00
CA LEU A 18 -7.81 1.01 5.89
C LEU A 18 -7.08 0.71 4.58
N ILE A 19 -7.06 -0.55 4.14
CA ILE A 19 -6.48 -0.97 2.86
C ILE A 19 -7.17 -0.28 1.68
N TRP A 20 -8.51 -0.29 1.66
CA TRP A 20 -9.28 0.40 0.62
C TRP A 20 -9.01 1.90 0.62
N PHE A 21 -9.03 2.52 1.80
CA PHE A 21 -8.73 3.93 1.96
C PHE A 21 -7.31 4.27 1.47
N ASN A 22 -6.30 3.49 1.86
CA ASN A 22 -4.92 3.67 1.43
C ASN A 22 -4.77 3.54 -0.09
N SER A 23 -5.43 2.54 -0.67
CA SER A 23 -5.38 2.29 -2.11
C SER A 23 -5.99 3.44 -2.90
N ALA A 24 -7.13 3.95 -2.45
CA ALA A 24 -7.75 5.13 -3.02
C ALA A 24 -6.87 6.37 -2.84
N SER A 25 -6.27 6.57 -1.65
CA SER A 25 -5.39 7.72 -1.40
C SER A 25 -4.13 7.69 -2.26
N LEU A 26 -3.54 6.52 -2.51
CA LEU A 26 -2.37 6.39 -3.40
C LEU A 26 -2.71 6.83 -4.83
N ILE A 27 -3.88 6.45 -5.34
CA ILE A 27 -4.35 6.88 -6.67
C ILE A 27 -4.60 8.40 -6.69
N VAL A 28 -5.39 8.91 -5.75
CA VAL A 28 -5.76 10.33 -5.70
C VAL A 28 -4.53 11.22 -5.51
N CYS A 29 -3.66 10.89 -4.55
CA CYS A 29 -2.44 11.65 -4.30
C CYS A 29 -1.44 11.52 -5.45
N GLY A 30 -1.31 10.34 -6.06
CA GLY A 30 -0.47 10.13 -7.23
C GLY A 30 -0.92 10.97 -8.42
N VAL A 31 -2.22 10.96 -8.75
CA VAL A 31 -2.79 11.77 -9.83
C VAL A 31 -2.67 13.27 -9.53
N ALA A 32 -3.01 13.71 -8.32
CA ALA A 32 -2.88 15.11 -7.93
C ALA A 32 -1.42 15.60 -8.05
N SER A 33 -0.46 14.80 -7.57
CA SER A 33 0.96 15.12 -7.66
C SER A 33 1.46 15.14 -9.10
N PHE A 34 0.99 14.21 -9.93
CA PHE A 34 1.28 14.19 -11.36
C PHE A 34 0.78 15.47 -12.06
N ILE A 35 -0.46 15.87 -11.81
CA ILE A 35 -1.06 17.09 -12.37
C ILE A 35 -0.28 18.33 -11.91
N LEU A 36 0.00 18.45 -10.61
CA LEU A 36 0.73 19.59 -10.05
C LEU A 36 2.15 19.70 -10.64
N GLN A 37 2.81 18.57 -10.90
CA GLN A 37 4.12 18.56 -11.53
C GLN A 37 4.06 18.93 -13.02
N PHE A 38 3.00 18.52 -13.71
CA PHE A 38 2.78 18.88 -15.10
C PHE A 38 2.64 20.39 -15.30
N PHE A 39 1.95 21.08 -14.39
CA PHE A 39 1.78 22.53 -14.42
C PHE A 39 2.92 23.33 -13.77
N ARG A 40 3.95 22.66 -13.25
CA ARG A 40 5.07 23.32 -12.59
C ARG A 40 6.02 23.95 -13.60
N GLU A 41 6.53 25.14 -13.28
CA GLU A 41 7.51 25.86 -14.10
C GLU A 41 8.70 24.96 -14.48
N LYS A 42 9.12 25.01 -15.76
CA LYS A 42 10.22 24.19 -16.31
C LYS A 42 11.52 24.25 -15.49
N SER A 43 11.78 25.36 -14.79
CA SER A 43 12.98 25.52 -13.96
C SER A 43 13.00 24.65 -12.70
N LYS A 44 11.85 24.13 -12.24
CA LYS A 44 11.73 23.33 -11.01
C LYS A 44 11.32 21.88 -11.29
N TRP A 45 11.44 21.45 -12.54
CA TRP A 45 11.08 20.10 -12.96
C TRP A 45 12.08 19.08 -12.44
N ALA A 46 11.59 18.15 -11.62
CA ALA A 46 12.35 17.01 -11.14
C ALA A 46 11.77 15.73 -11.77
N PRO A 47 12.43 15.11 -12.77
CA PRO A 47 11.92 13.93 -13.46
C PRO A 47 11.59 12.78 -12.51
N THR A 48 12.40 12.59 -11.47
CA THR A 48 12.20 11.54 -10.47
C THR A 48 10.83 11.65 -9.78
N GLN A 49 10.42 12.87 -9.41
CA GLN A 49 9.13 13.11 -8.75
C GLN A 49 7.94 12.78 -9.66
N PHE A 50 8.10 13.00 -10.97
CA PHE A 50 7.09 12.64 -11.97
C PHE A 50 6.90 11.12 -12.06
N PHE A 51 7.99 10.35 -12.14
CA PHE A 51 7.90 8.89 -12.18
C PHE A 51 7.34 8.30 -10.88
N ILE A 52 7.73 8.83 -9.72
CA ILE A 52 7.20 8.33 -8.44
C ILE A 52 5.68 8.56 -8.34
N ALA A 53 5.19 9.71 -8.81
CA ALA A 53 3.74 9.97 -8.84
C ALA A 53 2.99 8.94 -9.70
N ILE A 54 3.55 8.56 -10.86
CA ILE A 54 3.00 7.50 -11.71
C ILE A 54 3.02 6.15 -10.99
N TYR A 55 4.14 5.78 -10.36
CA TYR A 55 4.25 4.53 -9.61
C TYR A 55 3.23 4.45 -8.47
N TRP A 56 2.93 5.55 -7.80
CA TRP A 56 1.89 5.62 -6.78
C TRP A 56 0.50 5.27 -7.29
N VAL A 57 0.14 5.79 -8.47
CA VAL A 57 -1.12 5.42 -9.14
C VAL A 57 -1.13 3.92 -9.43
N PHE A 58 -0.04 3.38 -9.99
CA PHE A 58 0.06 1.95 -10.26
C PHE A 58 -0.04 1.10 -8.99
N PHE A 59 0.61 1.49 -7.89
CA PHE A 59 0.52 0.74 -6.64
C PHE A 59 -0.89 0.76 -6.05
N GLY A 60 -1.59 1.89 -6.15
CA GLY A 60 -2.99 1.97 -5.77
C GLY A 60 -3.89 1.06 -6.61
N ILE A 61 -3.70 1.05 -7.94
CA ILE A 61 -4.44 0.15 -8.85
C ILE A 61 -4.13 -1.31 -8.53
N ILE A 62 -2.85 -1.69 -8.41
CA ILE A 62 -2.43 -3.05 -8.06
C ILE A 62 -3.09 -3.47 -6.74
N SER A 63 -3.05 -2.61 -5.73
CA SER A 63 -3.69 -2.87 -4.44
C SER A 63 -5.19 -3.14 -4.57
N ILE A 64 -5.93 -2.33 -5.33
CA ILE A 64 -7.36 -2.55 -5.60
C ILE A 64 -7.57 -3.88 -6.32
N THR A 65 -6.77 -4.20 -7.34
CA THR A 65 -6.91 -5.47 -8.08
C THR A 65 -6.63 -6.70 -7.22
N VAL A 66 -5.69 -6.60 -6.27
CA VAL A 66 -5.43 -7.62 -5.23
C VAL A 66 -6.59 -7.69 -4.24
N GLU A 67 -7.24 -6.55 -3.94
CA GLU A 67 -8.40 -6.48 -3.05
C GLU A 67 -9.67 -7.07 -3.67
N LEU A 68 -9.82 -6.95 -4.98
CA LEU A 68 -10.88 -7.55 -5.80
C LEU A 68 -10.59 -9.00 -6.23
N GLU A 69 -9.44 -9.54 -5.82
CA GLU A 69 -9.01 -10.90 -6.13
C GLU A 69 -8.93 -11.23 -7.63
N LEU A 70 -8.62 -10.25 -8.49
CA LEU A 70 -8.54 -10.46 -9.94
C LEU A 70 -7.45 -11.47 -10.32
N THR A 71 -7.74 -12.34 -11.28
CA THR A 71 -6.83 -13.42 -11.73
C THR A 71 -5.47 -12.90 -12.19
N ILE A 72 -5.44 -11.75 -12.86
CA ILE A 72 -4.19 -11.10 -13.33
C ILE A 72 -3.33 -10.69 -12.13
N ALA A 73 -3.93 -10.08 -11.11
CA ALA A 73 -3.21 -9.65 -9.92
C ALA A 73 -2.65 -10.86 -9.15
N LYS A 74 -3.39 -11.96 -9.09
CA LYS A 74 -2.92 -13.21 -8.48
C LYS A 74 -1.70 -13.79 -9.20
N ARG A 75 -1.69 -13.74 -10.54
CA ARG A 75 -0.60 -14.28 -11.37
C ARG A 75 0.70 -13.47 -11.23
N PHE A 76 0.61 -12.14 -11.23
CA PHE A 76 1.81 -11.27 -11.21
C PHE A 76 2.19 -10.76 -9.81
N PHE A 77 1.21 -10.63 -8.91
CA PHE A 77 1.36 -10.05 -7.58
C PHE A 77 0.88 -10.99 -6.47
N GLY A 78 1.02 -12.31 -6.67
CA GLY A 78 0.61 -13.32 -5.70
C GLY A 78 1.19 -13.13 -4.29
N PHE A 79 2.36 -12.48 -4.16
CA PHE A 79 2.93 -12.14 -2.86
C PHE A 79 2.04 -11.18 -2.05
N ALA A 80 1.36 -10.23 -2.70
CA ALA A 80 0.51 -9.23 -2.09
C ALA A 80 -0.84 -9.80 -1.60
N TYR A 81 -1.17 -11.05 -1.94
CA TYR A 81 -2.33 -11.76 -1.39
C TYR A 81 -2.08 -12.30 0.03
N THR A 82 -0.81 -12.35 0.46
CA THR A 82 -0.47 -12.66 1.84
C THR A 82 -0.54 -11.40 2.67
N LYS A 83 -1.01 -11.49 3.93
CA LYS A 83 -1.10 -10.33 4.82
C LYS A 83 0.24 -9.62 5.03
N PHE A 84 1.32 -10.41 5.16
CA PHE A 84 2.66 -9.90 5.31
C PHE A 84 3.16 -9.22 4.02
N GLY A 85 2.98 -9.87 2.87
CA GLY A 85 3.36 -9.29 1.58
C GLY A 85 2.59 -8.01 1.25
N GLN A 86 1.28 -7.98 1.55
CA GLN A 86 0.47 -6.78 1.41
C GLN A 86 0.95 -5.65 2.32
N GLY A 87 1.33 -5.97 3.57
CA GLY A 87 1.92 -5.00 4.49
C GLY A 87 3.25 -4.42 3.98
N LEU A 88 4.16 -5.29 3.53
CA LEU A 88 5.43 -4.86 2.92
C LEU A 88 5.23 -4.01 1.67
N PHE A 89 4.24 -4.36 0.84
CA PHE A 89 3.88 -3.60 -0.35
C PHE A 89 3.47 -2.16 0.00
N PHE A 90 2.65 -1.96 1.04
CA PHE A 90 2.27 -0.61 1.49
C PHE A 90 3.40 0.16 2.14
N ILE A 91 4.29 -0.52 2.88
CA ILE A 91 5.50 0.10 3.43
C ILE A 91 6.38 0.61 2.28
N PHE A 92 6.61 -0.22 1.25
CA PHE A 92 7.40 0.16 0.08
C PHE A 92 6.76 1.31 -0.71
N ALA A 93 5.46 1.26 -0.96
CA ALA A 93 4.76 2.38 -1.61
C ALA A 93 4.86 3.66 -0.76
N GLY A 94 4.78 3.53 0.56
CA GLY A 94 4.89 4.66 1.48
C GLY A 94 6.28 5.26 1.58
N THR A 95 7.35 4.46 1.54
CA THR A 95 8.72 4.97 1.53
C THR A 95 9.02 5.76 0.26
N LEU A 96 8.42 5.37 -0.88
CA LEU A 96 8.49 6.17 -2.10
C LEU A 96 7.81 7.53 -1.95
N GLY A 97 6.70 7.64 -1.22
CA GLY A 97 6.09 8.93 -0.89
C GLY A 97 6.97 9.80 0.00
N MET A 98 7.58 9.20 1.02
CA MET A 98 8.50 9.92 1.90
C MET A 98 9.79 10.37 1.17
N SER A 99 10.17 9.71 0.08
CA SER A 99 11.36 10.08 -0.70
C SER A 99 11.28 11.45 -1.36
N PHE A 100 10.08 12.04 -1.46
CA PHE A 100 9.91 13.43 -1.89
C PHE A 100 10.48 14.45 -0.88
N GLY A 101 10.75 14.00 0.35
CA GLY A 101 11.29 14.82 1.43
C GLY A 101 10.23 15.70 2.09
N VAL A 102 10.67 16.46 3.10
CA VAL A 102 9.82 17.44 3.78
C VAL A 102 9.93 18.76 3.03
N ALA A 103 8.82 19.24 2.49
CA ALA A 103 8.74 20.58 1.91
C ALA A 103 7.37 21.20 2.19
N THR A 104 7.31 22.54 2.12
CA THR A 104 6.08 23.32 2.31
C THR A 104 5.19 23.34 1.07
N SER A 105 5.70 22.89 -0.08
CA SER A 105 4.90 22.79 -1.31
C SER A 105 3.87 21.65 -1.18
N PRO A 106 2.59 21.88 -1.50
CA PRO A 106 1.56 20.85 -1.44
C PRO A 106 1.88 19.65 -2.35
N ALA A 107 2.57 19.87 -3.47
CA ALA A 107 2.99 18.81 -4.40
C ALA A 107 4.00 17.81 -3.78
N VAL A 108 4.64 18.18 -2.68
CA VAL A 108 5.61 17.35 -1.95
C VAL A 108 5.03 16.89 -0.62
N LEU A 109 4.33 17.78 0.09
CA LEU A 109 3.74 17.51 1.39
C LEU A 109 2.64 16.44 1.34
N ILE A 110 1.79 16.45 0.31
CA ILE A 110 0.71 15.48 0.15
C ILE A 110 1.27 14.05 0.00
N PRO A 111 2.19 13.77 -0.95
CA PRO A 111 2.88 12.47 -1.03
C PRO A 111 3.59 12.07 0.26
N PHE A 112 4.23 13.02 0.94
CA PHE A 112 4.95 12.74 2.17
C PHE A 112 4.03 12.21 3.28
N ILE A 113 2.93 12.92 3.56
CA ILE A 113 1.94 12.54 4.58
C ILE A 113 1.26 11.22 4.20
N ALA A 114 0.80 11.09 2.96
CA ALA A 114 0.19 9.86 2.49
C ALA A 114 1.17 8.67 2.55
N GLY A 115 2.47 8.92 2.37
CA GLY A 115 3.51 7.91 2.49
C GLY A 115 3.64 7.38 3.92
N ILE A 116 3.63 8.28 4.90
CA ILE A 116 3.62 7.92 6.33
C ILE A 116 2.37 7.09 6.65
N VAL A 117 1.19 7.54 6.21
CA VAL A 117 -0.07 6.81 6.44
C VAL A 117 0.00 5.41 5.83
N SER A 118 0.51 5.26 4.60
CA SER A 118 0.68 3.96 3.94
C SER A 118 1.61 3.02 4.72
N ILE A 119 2.70 3.55 5.30
CA ILE A 119 3.59 2.76 6.16
C ILE A 119 2.86 2.28 7.42
N LEU A 120 2.13 3.16 8.09
CA LEU A 120 1.35 2.79 9.29
C LEU A 120 0.31 1.71 8.99
N ILE A 121 -0.37 1.82 7.84
CA ILE A 121 -1.33 0.80 7.39
C ILE A 121 -0.61 -0.52 7.06
N GLY A 122 0.57 -0.45 6.44
CA GLY A 122 1.40 -1.63 6.21
C GLY A 122 1.81 -2.34 7.52
N VAL A 123 2.19 -1.58 8.55
CA VAL A 123 2.48 -2.13 9.89
C VAL A 123 1.22 -2.71 10.54
N ALA A 124 0.06 -2.06 10.40
CA ALA A 124 -1.21 -2.60 10.90
C ALA A 124 -1.57 -3.94 10.23
N CYS A 125 -1.38 -4.05 8.91
CA CYS A 125 -1.56 -5.30 8.16
C CYS A 125 -0.66 -6.44 8.68
N ILE A 126 0.59 -6.14 9.04
CA ILE A 126 1.53 -7.13 9.60
C ILE A 126 1.13 -7.48 11.04
N THR A 127 0.73 -6.50 11.85
CA THR A 127 0.37 -6.70 13.25
C THR A 127 -0.92 -7.53 13.40
N ASP A 128 -1.89 -7.39 12.49
CA ASP A 128 -3.08 -8.25 12.40
C ASP A 128 -2.70 -9.74 12.23
N VAL A 129 -1.57 -10.04 11.58
CA VAL A 129 -1.01 -11.41 11.49
C VAL A 129 -0.45 -11.86 12.83
N ALA A 130 0.35 -11.01 13.47
CA ALA A 130 1.03 -11.35 14.72
C ALA A 130 0.02 -11.60 15.86
N LEU A 131 -1.02 -10.77 15.97
CA LEU A 131 -2.06 -10.92 16.99
C LEU A 131 -2.90 -12.19 16.78
N LYS A 132 -3.25 -12.54 15.53
CA LYS A 132 -3.95 -13.81 15.25
C LYS A 132 -3.09 -15.04 15.57
N LYS A 133 -1.78 -14.99 15.30
CA LYS A 133 -0.86 -16.10 15.65
C LYS A 133 -0.62 -16.22 17.16
N GLY A 134 -0.53 -15.10 17.88
CA GLY A 134 -0.35 -15.07 19.33
C GLY A 134 -1.57 -15.57 20.09
N GLY A 135 -2.78 -15.20 19.65
CA GLY A 135 -4.04 -15.66 20.24
C GLY A 135 -4.24 -17.17 20.12
N SER A 136 -3.91 -17.76 18.96
CA SER A 136 -3.98 -19.22 18.77
C SER A 136 -2.94 -20.03 19.55
N ARG A 137 -1.78 -19.44 19.91
CA ARG A 137 -0.83 -20.11 20.80
C ARG A 137 -1.26 -20.05 22.26
N ALA A 138 -1.77 -18.90 22.70
CA ALA A 138 -2.24 -18.73 24.09
C ALA A 138 -3.45 -19.62 24.45
N THR A 139 -4.28 -20.02 23.47
CA THR A 139 -5.39 -20.96 23.72
C THR A 139 -4.96 -22.42 23.80
N VAL A 140 -3.79 -22.78 23.27
CA VAL A 140 -3.27 -24.17 23.33
C VAL A 140 -2.53 -24.43 24.64
N ASP A 141 -1.88 -23.41 25.21
CA ASP A 141 -1.15 -23.53 26.48
C ASP A 141 -2.02 -23.29 27.73
N GLY A 142 -3.32 -23.03 27.56
CA GLY A 142 -4.29 -22.77 28.64
C GLY A 142 -5.29 -23.91 28.90
N VAL A 143 -5.10 -25.08 28.29
CA VAL A 143 -5.91 -26.29 28.52
C VAL A 143 -4.99 -27.41 29.02
N VAL A 144 -4.60 -27.33 30.28
CA VAL A 144 -4.17 -28.47 31.12
C VAL A 144 -4.74 -28.25 32.51
#